data_AF-A0A6C0AJV2-F1
#
_entry.id   AF-A0A6C0AJV2-F1
#
_cell.length_a   1.000
_cell.length_b   1.000
_cell.length_c   1.000
_cell.angle_alpha   90.00
_cell.angle_beta   90.00
_cell.angle_gamma   90.00
#
_symmetry.space_group_name_H-M   'P 1'
#
loop_
_entity.id
_entity.type
_entity.pdbx_description
1 polymer ?
#
loop_
_entity_poly.entity_id
_entity_poly.type
_entity_poly.pdbx_seq_one_letter_code
_entity_poly.pdbx_strand_id
1 'polypeptide(L)'
;MSKIQDLFKKKPNIVYDIPHSIQNYKDVVKIFYNYRVTNKLDFYDPGSIITEVCKFHENNSDHIIMYHSSDKDDALLLCRIQEKNVNILIPSELGENKNKNLIAIYT
;
A
#
# COMPACT_ATOMS: atom_id res chain seq x y z
N MET A 1 -14.44 0.64 -10.48
CA MET A 1 -14.81 0.97 -9.09
C MET A 1 -15.43 -0.20 -8.33
N SER A 2 -16.35 -0.99 -8.90
CA SER A 2 -16.96 -2.14 -8.19
C SER A 2 -15.92 -3.12 -7.66
N LYS A 3 -14.96 -3.57 -8.48
CA LYS A 3 -13.93 -4.53 -8.07
C LYS A 3 -13.04 -4.06 -6.91
N ILE A 4 -12.72 -2.77 -6.84
CA ILE A 4 -11.96 -2.19 -5.71
C ILE A 4 -12.80 -2.29 -4.43
N GLN A 5 -14.08 -1.92 -4.50
CA GLN A 5 -14.98 -2.04 -3.34
C GLN A 5 -15.17 -3.50 -2.91
N ASP A 6 -15.28 -4.43 -3.87
CA ASP A 6 -15.47 -5.85 -3.58
C ASP A 6 -14.23 -6.46 -2.89
N LEU A 7 -13.03 -6.09 -3.32
CA LEU A 7 -11.78 -6.48 -2.68
C LEU A 7 -11.64 -5.87 -1.28
N PHE A 8 -11.91 -4.58 -1.14
CA PHE A 8 -11.71 -3.85 0.11
C PHE A 8 -12.74 -4.21 1.20
N LYS A 9 -13.90 -4.76 0.82
CA LYS A 9 -14.89 -5.32 1.76
C LYS A 9 -14.40 -6.61 2.43
N LYS A 10 -13.44 -7.32 1.83
CA LYS A 10 -12.86 -8.52 2.44
C LYS A 10 -11.89 -8.12 3.55
N LYS A 11 -11.59 -9.05 4.45
CA LYS A 11 -10.46 -8.90 5.36
C LYS A 11 -9.15 -8.88 4.57
N PRO A 12 -8.14 -8.10 4.99
CA PRO A 12 -6.84 -8.16 4.36
C PRO A 12 -6.26 -9.57 4.50
N ASN A 13 -5.63 -10.04 3.42
CA ASN A 13 -4.92 -11.32 3.37
C ASN A 13 -3.68 -11.28 4.26
N ILE A 14 -2.98 -10.14 4.26
CA ILE A 14 -1.75 -9.92 5.01
C ILE A 14 -1.75 -8.51 5.57
N VAL A 15 -1.27 -8.35 6.80
CA VAL A 15 -1.02 -7.05 7.44
C VAL A 15 0.41 -7.04 7.97
N TYR A 16 1.16 -6.00 7.63
CA TYR A 16 2.50 -5.73 8.12
C TYR A 16 2.48 -4.48 8.99
N ASP A 17 3.13 -4.56 10.16
CA ASP A 17 3.49 -3.36 10.92
C ASP A 17 4.76 -2.74 10.31
N ILE A 18 4.77 -1.41 10.18
CA ILE A 18 5.90 -0.67 9.62
C ILE A 18 6.52 0.18 10.73
N PRO A 19 7.85 0.17 10.92
CA PRO A 19 8.47 0.91 12.02
C PRO A 19 8.47 2.44 11.84
N HIS A 20 7.96 2.96 10.72
CA HIS A 20 8.10 4.38 10.37
C HIS A 20 6.78 4.97 9.87
N SER A 21 6.51 6.20 10.31
CA SER A 21 5.42 7.03 9.80
C SER A 21 5.85 7.73 8.52
N ILE A 22 4.89 8.00 7.63
CA ILE A 22 5.14 8.71 6.38
C ILE A 22 4.58 10.13 6.47
N GLN A 23 5.42 11.12 6.13
CA GLN A 23 5.00 12.52 6.15
C GLN A 23 4.07 12.85 4.97
N ASN A 24 4.29 12.22 3.80
CA ASN A 24 3.53 12.49 2.59
C ASN A 24 3.28 11.22 1.76
N TYR A 25 2.01 10.92 1.45
CA TYR A 25 1.64 9.79 0.60
C TYR A 25 2.22 9.88 -0.82
N LYS A 26 2.59 11.07 -1.30
CA LYS A 26 3.32 11.23 -2.55
C LYS A 26 4.67 10.50 -2.53
N ASP A 27 5.32 10.40 -1.38
CA ASP A 27 6.61 9.71 -1.28
C ASP A 27 6.43 8.19 -1.37
N VAL A 28 5.34 7.67 -0.79
CA VAL A 28 4.93 6.27 -0.99
C VAL A 28 4.66 6.02 -2.48
N VAL A 29 3.88 6.86 -3.16
CA VAL A 29 3.63 6.71 -4.60
C VAL A 29 4.93 6.75 -5.42
N LYS A 30 5.87 7.63 -5.08
CA LYS A 30 7.18 7.69 -5.74
C LYS A 30 7.99 6.41 -5.55
N ILE A 31 7.98 5.80 -4.36
CA ILE A 31 8.68 4.53 -4.09
C ILE A 31 8.18 3.44 -5.05
N PHE A 32 6.86 3.25 -5.14
CA PHE A 32 6.27 2.24 -6.02
C PHE A 32 6.52 2.56 -7.50
N TYR A 33 6.38 3.82 -7.89
CA TYR A 33 6.67 4.27 -9.25
C TYR A 33 8.13 4.02 -9.64
N ASN A 34 9.08 4.41 -8.77
CA ASN A 34 10.51 4.22 -9.01
C ASN A 34 10.83 2.75 -9.16
N TYR A 35 10.36 1.90 -8.23
CA TYR A 35 10.55 0.47 -8.34
C TYR A 35 10.00 -0.10 -9.66
N ARG A 36 8.81 0.32 -10.10
CA ARG A 36 8.25 -0.12 -11.38
C ARG A 36 9.14 0.23 -12.58
N VAL A 37 9.73 1.43 -12.58
CA VAL A 37 10.54 1.92 -13.72
C VAL A 37 11.95 1.36 -13.70
N THR A 38 12.55 1.21 -12.52
CA THR A 38 13.98 0.87 -12.38
C THR A 38 14.23 -0.56 -11.90
N ASN A 39 13.21 -1.23 -11.38
CA ASN A 39 13.28 -2.49 -10.63
C ASN A 39 14.25 -2.44 -9.43
N LYS A 40 14.44 -1.25 -8.85
CA LYS A 40 15.39 -0.98 -7.75
C LYS A 40 14.79 -0.03 -6.71
N LEU A 41 15.23 -0.21 -5.46
CA LEU A 41 14.97 0.71 -4.34
C LEU A 41 16.28 0.97 -3.60
N ASP A 42 16.97 2.05 -3.95
CA ASP A 42 18.34 2.30 -3.47
C ASP A 42 18.43 2.58 -1.95
N PHE A 43 17.30 2.90 -1.30
CA PHE A 43 17.21 3.22 0.12
C PHE A 43 16.61 2.09 0.97
N TYR A 44 16.28 0.95 0.37
CA TYR A 44 15.67 -0.18 1.06
C TYR A 44 16.47 -1.44 0.82
N ASP A 45 16.74 -2.19 1.90
CA ASP A 45 17.45 -3.45 1.79
C ASP A 45 16.69 -4.43 0.87
N PRO A 46 17.41 -5.23 0.06
CA PRO A 46 16.83 -6.40 -0.58
C PRO A 46 16.18 -7.31 0.46
N GLY A 47 14.88 -7.61 0.32
CA GLY A 47 14.11 -8.39 1.29
C GLY A 47 13.41 -7.57 2.39
N SER A 48 13.52 -6.24 2.38
CA SER A 48 12.68 -5.40 3.23
C SER A 48 11.19 -5.57 2.86
N ILE A 49 10.29 -5.35 3.83
CA ILE A 49 8.83 -5.41 3.61
C ILE A 49 8.43 -4.48 2.45
N ILE A 50 9.02 -3.29 2.36
CA ILE A 50 8.72 -2.34 1.27
C ILE A 50 9.13 -2.92 -0.08
N THR A 51 10.32 -3.51 -0.17
CA THR A 51 10.80 -4.15 -1.41
C THR A 51 9.89 -5.30 -1.84
N GLU A 52 9.49 -6.17 -0.90
CA GLU A 52 8.58 -7.29 -1.20
C GLU A 52 7.17 -6.83 -1.58
N VAL A 53 6.65 -5.78 -0.94
CA VAL A 53 5.35 -5.21 -1.27
C VAL A 53 5.37 -4.54 -2.65
N CYS A 54 6.45 -3.83 -3.01
CA CYS A 54 6.63 -3.29 -4.35
C CYS A 54 6.70 -4.39 -5.41
N LYS A 55 7.48 -5.46 -5.14
CA LYS A 55 7.57 -6.64 -6.01
C LYS A 55 6.22 -7.33 -6.18
N PHE A 56 5.46 -7.47 -5.10
CA PHE A 56 4.09 -7.98 -5.15
C PHE A 56 3.20 -7.10 -6.02
N HIS A 57 3.28 -5.77 -5.83
CA HIS A 57 2.45 -4.81 -6.57
C HIS A 57 2.65 -4.87 -8.08
N GLU A 58 3.88 -5.11 -8.54
CA GLU A 58 4.16 -5.18 -9.98
C GLU A 58 3.86 -6.55 -10.61
N ASN A 59 4.07 -7.64 -9.87
CA ASN A 59 3.91 -9.00 -10.40
C ASN A 59 2.49 -9.55 -10.31
N ASN A 60 1.61 -8.90 -9.57
CA ASN A 60 0.22 -9.33 -9.38
C ASN A 60 -0.73 -8.27 -9.93
N SER A 61 -1.96 -8.70 -10.22
CA SER A 61 -3.06 -7.82 -10.57
C SER A 61 -4.26 -8.19 -9.71
N ASP A 62 -5.24 -7.29 -9.68
CA ASP A 62 -6.48 -7.42 -8.93
C ASP A 62 -6.27 -7.43 -7.41
N HIS A 63 -5.46 -6.49 -6.95
CA HIS A 63 -5.17 -6.31 -5.52
C HIS A 63 -5.24 -4.84 -5.09
N ILE A 64 -5.32 -4.67 -3.77
CA ILE A 64 -5.21 -3.38 -3.09
C ILE A 64 -4.10 -3.47 -2.06
N ILE A 65 -3.22 -2.49 -2.05
CA ILE A 65 -2.27 -2.26 -0.95
C ILE A 65 -2.72 -1.00 -0.25
N MET A 66 -3.18 -1.15 1.00
CA MET A 66 -3.47 -0.03 1.87
C MET A 66 -2.22 0.32 2.65
N TYR A 67 -1.83 1.58 2.61
CA TYR A 67 -0.75 2.16 3.40
C TYR A 67 -1.37 3.15 4.39
N HIS A 68 -1.17 2.90 5.67
CA HIS A 68 -1.65 3.76 6.74
C HIS A 68 -0.49 4.21 7.63
N SER A 69 -0.53 5.48 8.02
CA SER A 69 0.41 6.08 8.95
C SER A 69 -0.38 6.63 10.14
N SER A 70 0.10 6.34 11.34
CA SER A 70 -0.53 6.66 12.63
C SER A 70 -0.78 8.16 12.86
N ASP A 71 -0.05 9.02 12.15
CA ASP A 71 -0.17 10.48 12.19
C ASP A 71 -1.08 11.05 11.10
N LYS A 72 -1.85 10.21 10.40
CA LYS A 72 -2.75 10.60 9.30
C LYS A 72 -4.18 10.14 9.57
N ASP A 73 -5.13 11.02 9.27
CA ASP A 73 -6.57 10.68 9.28
C ASP A 73 -7.03 10.02 7.98
N ASP A 74 -6.14 9.83 7.01
CA ASP A 74 -6.39 9.14 5.75
C ASP A 74 -5.42 7.96 5.57
N ALA A 75 -5.82 6.98 4.76
CA ALA A 75 -4.98 5.91 4.24
C ALA A 75 -4.87 6.01 2.71
N LEU A 76 -3.71 5.62 2.18
CA LEU A 76 -3.48 5.51 0.74
C LEU A 76 -3.77 4.08 0.28
N LEU A 77 -4.63 3.94 -0.73
CA LEU A 77 -4.82 2.70 -1.46
C LEU A 77 -4.04 2.75 -2.78
N LEU A 78 -3.07 1.86 -2.93
CA LEU A 78 -2.39 1.58 -4.18
C LEU A 78 -3.08 0.35 -4.80
N CYS A 79 -3.95 0.59 -5.76
CA CYS A 79 -4.73 -0.45 -6.42
C CYS A 79 -4.10 -0.80 -7.76
N ARG A 80 -4.06 -2.10 -8.08
CA ARG A 80 -3.76 -2.56 -9.44
C ARG A 80 -4.86 -3.49 -9.87
N ILE A 81 -5.74 -3.03 -10.76
CA ILE A 81 -6.94 -3.76 -11.19
C ILE A 81 -6.89 -3.92 -12.70
N GLN A 82 -6.99 -5.15 -13.18
CA GLN A 82 -6.85 -5.45 -14.62
C GLN A 82 -5.63 -4.74 -15.23
N GLU A 83 -4.48 -4.86 -14.56
CA GLU A 83 -3.19 -4.24 -14.92
C GLU A 83 -3.16 -2.70 -14.90
N LYS A 84 -4.25 -2.04 -14.49
CA LYS A 84 -4.31 -0.58 -14.35
C LYS A 84 -4.04 -0.15 -12.93
N ASN A 85 -3.13 0.80 -12.77
CA ASN A 85 -2.79 1.37 -11.47
C ASN A 85 -3.71 2.55 -11.14
N VAL A 86 -4.30 2.54 -9.94
CA VAL A 86 -5.15 3.60 -9.42
C VAL A 86 -4.78 3.86 -7.97
N ASN A 87 -4.54 5.12 -7.64
CA ASN A 87 -4.22 5.55 -6.28
C ASN A 87 -5.42 6.30 -5.70
N ILE A 88 -5.86 5.93 -4.50
CA ILE A 88 -7.05 6.50 -3.85
C ILE A 88 -6.67 6.87 -2.42
N LEU A 89 -7.08 8.05 -1.96
CA LEU A 89 -7.05 8.39 -0.54
C LEU A 89 -8.43 8.13 0.05
N ILE A 90 -8.46 7.48 1.21
CA ILE A 90 -9.69 7.21 1.95
C ILE A 90 -9.51 7.65 3.41
N PRO A 91 -10.57 8.06 4.10
CA PRO A 91 -10.51 8.28 5.54
C PRO A 91 -10.09 7.00 6.28
N SER A 92 -9.17 7.12 7.24
CA SER A 92 -8.71 6.02 8.09
C SER A 92 -9.63 5.86 9.30
N GLU A 93 -10.82 5.31 9.09
CA GLU A 93 -11.68 4.86 10.21
C GLU A 93 -11.19 3.50 10.76
N LEU A 94 -9.92 3.45 11.16
CA LEU A 94 -9.24 2.19 11.54
C LEU A 94 -9.47 1.77 13.01
N GLY A 95 -10.32 2.48 13.75
CA GLY A 95 -10.62 2.18 15.15
C GLY A 95 -9.35 2.02 16.00
N GLU A 96 -9.17 0.87 16.62
CA GLU A 96 -8.01 0.54 17.48
C GLU A 96 -6.66 0.57 16.73
N ASN A 97 -6.65 0.47 15.40
CA ASN A 97 -5.43 0.55 14.59
C ASN A 97 -5.06 1.97 14.15
N LYS A 98 -5.81 3.00 14.60
CA LYS A 98 -5.52 4.41 14.28
C LYS A 98 -4.10 4.83 14.68
N ASN A 99 -3.53 4.22 15.72
CA ASN A 99 -2.19 4.55 16.21
C ASN A 99 -1.07 3.67 15.62
N LYS A 100 -1.34 2.90 14.56
CA LYS A 100 -0.36 1.99 13.95
C LYS A 100 0.01 2.39 12.53
N ASN A 101 1.29 2.28 12.21
CA ASN A 101 1.78 2.34 10.85
C ASN A 101 1.70 0.95 10.24
N LEU A 102 0.92 0.79 9.17
CA LEU A 102 0.68 -0.54 8.61
C LEU A 102 0.52 -0.55 7.11
N ILE A 103 0.91 -1.67 6.50
CA ILE A 103 0.54 -2.06 5.14
C ILE A 103 -0.44 -3.22 5.25
N ALA A 104 -1.56 -3.14 4.54
CA ALA A 104 -2.51 -4.24 4.41
C ALA A 104 -2.73 -4.60 2.93
N ILE A 105 -2.73 -5.89 2.61
CA ILE A 105 -2.90 -6.40 1.24
C ILE A 105 -4.23 -7.12 1.11
N TYR A 106 -4.98 -6.81 0.06
CA TYR A 106 -6.28 -7.41 -0.28
C TYR A 106 -6.23 -7.99 -1.70
N THR A 107 -6.71 -9.23 -1.87
CA THR A 107 -6.81 -9.97 -3.16
C THR A 107 -8.15 -10.68 -3.32
#